data_AF-A0A7Z9GZV7-F1
#
_entry.id   AF-A0A7Z9GZV7-F1
#
_cell.length_a   1.000
_cell.length_b   1.000
_cell.length_c   1.000
_cell.angle_alpha   90.00
_cell.angle_beta   90.00
_cell.angle_gamma   90.00
#
_symmetry.space_group_name_H-M   'P 1'
#
loop_
_entity.id
_entity.type
_entity.pdbx_description
1 polymer ?
#
loop_
_entity_poly.entity_id
_entity_poly.type
_entity_poly.pdbx_seq_one_letter_code
_entity_poly.pdbx_strand_id
1 'polypeptide(L)'
;MAQLHDGTSLATALSTPLDQLDDKLRDHLRQYYLPTSDAEYQKQLTAVQQARQQGSKTVDGITEIMVMRERPSPRSTYRLKRGAYDAPQDLVTAETPRSLPPFPANQPRNRLGLAHWLTAPNHPLTARTTVNRYWQMLFGQGLVSTPEDFGSQGKPPSHPELLDWLAKDFIEHDWNLRYLLKTIVMSSTYRQRSTVTAALWERDPENLLLARGSRFQLPAEMLRDNALAVSGLLVNKIGGAPVRPYEVAVSFKPVSRDKGAGLYRRSLYTFWKRTGPAPVMMTLDAAKRDVCVVKRERTSSPLQACVMMNDPQFVEASRMLAQRLIQQHQDNTQAIIVDMFRLLTSRHPTDQETAVLTKLVEEQANYFQEDPKRAEAFLKNGDAPRDAKIPAVRLAAIGMLANTLLNFDECVMRR
;
A
#
# COMPACT_ATOMS: atom_id res chain seq x y z
N MET A 1 0.21 49.56 -33.26
CA MET A 1 1.53 50.04 -32.83
C MET A 1 2.49 48.90 -33.01
N ALA A 2 3.44 49.03 -33.92
CA ALA A 2 4.32 47.94 -34.33
C ALA A 2 5.36 47.65 -33.24
N GLN A 3 5.58 46.38 -32.96
CA GLN A 3 6.66 45.95 -32.08
C GLN A 3 7.97 46.21 -32.82
N LEU A 4 8.88 47.02 -32.26
CA LEU A 4 10.20 47.33 -32.85
C LEU A 4 11.10 46.09 -33.07
N HIS A 5 10.61 44.89 -32.77
CA HIS A 5 11.27 43.61 -32.98
C HIS A 5 11.08 43.04 -34.41
N ASP A 6 10.25 43.66 -35.26
CA ASP A 6 10.00 43.24 -36.64
C ASP A 6 11.09 43.70 -37.65
N GLY A 7 12.11 44.42 -37.18
CA GLY A 7 13.24 44.94 -37.95
C GLY A 7 12.91 46.11 -38.89
N THR A 8 11.73 46.10 -39.51
CA THR A 8 11.25 47.16 -40.42
C THR A 8 10.82 48.40 -39.64
N SER A 9 10.06 48.24 -38.57
CA SER A 9 9.61 49.35 -37.72
C SER A 9 10.76 49.99 -36.95
N LEU A 10 11.80 49.21 -36.61
CA LEU A 10 13.04 49.74 -36.02
C LEU A 10 13.82 50.59 -37.03
N ALA A 11 13.98 50.13 -38.27
CA ALA A 11 14.67 50.89 -39.31
C ALA A 11 13.96 52.23 -39.57
N THR A 12 12.63 52.23 -39.65
CA THR A 12 11.83 53.47 -39.77
C THR A 12 12.02 54.39 -38.57
N ALA A 13 11.96 53.85 -37.34
CA ALA A 13 12.17 54.63 -36.12
C ALA A 13 13.58 55.24 -36.03
N LEU A 14 14.61 54.50 -36.44
CA LEU A 14 16.00 54.98 -36.47
C LEU A 14 16.27 56.00 -37.58
N SER A 15 15.46 56.01 -38.64
CA SER A 15 15.53 57.01 -39.73
C SER A 15 14.79 58.32 -39.44
N THR A 16 14.03 58.37 -38.34
CA THR A 16 13.26 59.57 -37.94
C THR A 16 14.19 60.58 -37.26
N PRO A 17 14.23 61.86 -37.70
CA PRO A 17 15.03 62.91 -37.06
C PRO A 17 14.71 63.11 -35.56
N LEU A 18 15.73 63.45 -34.76
CA LEU A 18 15.64 63.57 -33.30
C LEU A 18 14.57 64.57 -32.82
N ASP A 19 14.34 65.64 -33.57
CA ASP A 19 13.37 66.71 -33.33
C ASP A 19 11.91 66.28 -33.65
N GLN A 20 11.74 65.17 -34.36
CA GLN A 20 10.43 64.60 -34.74
C GLN A 20 10.09 63.31 -33.97
N LEU A 21 10.99 62.85 -33.10
CA LEU A 21 10.74 61.70 -32.22
C LEU A 21 9.80 62.11 -31.08
N ASP A 22 8.56 61.60 -31.13
CA ASP A 22 7.62 61.72 -30.01
C ASP A 22 8.06 60.90 -28.78
N ASP A 23 7.50 61.21 -27.60
CA ASP A 23 7.88 60.57 -26.33
C ASP A 23 7.62 59.05 -26.33
N LYS A 24 6.58 58.59 -27.03
CA LYS A 24 6.24 57.16 -27.10
C LYS A 24 7.27 56.38 -27.92
N LEU A 25 7.70 56.93 -29.04
CA LEU A 25 8.71 56.33 -29.89
C LEU A 25 10.09 56.35 -29.21
N ARG A 26 10.42 57.41 -28.47
CA ARG A 26 11.61 57.48 -27.62
C ARG A 26 11.60 56.39 -26.54
N ASP A 27 10.47 56.19 -25.86
CA ASP A 27 10.34 55.15 -24.84
C ASP A 27 10.43 53.74 -25.44
N HIS A 28 9.83 53.49 -26.60
CA HIS A 28 9.97 52.20 -27.29
C HIS A 28 11.42 51.95 -27.76
N LEU A 29 12.09 52.96 -28.33
CA LEU A 29 13.50 52.85 -28.73
C LEU A 29 14.40 52.60 -27.51
N ARG A 30 14.11 53.23 -26.37
CA ARG A 30 14.81 52.96 -25.10
C ARG A 30 14.56 51.53 -24.61
N GLN A 31 13.32 51.07 -24.62
CA GLN A 31 12.95 49.69 -24.26
C GLN A 31 13.57 48.65 -25.19
N TYR A 32 13.86 49.01 -26.45
CA TYR A 32 14.59 48.17 -27.39
C TYR A 32 16.11 48.22 -27.12
N TYR A 33 16.70 49.41 -27.01
CA TYR A 33 18.14 49.62 -26.84
C TYR A 33 18.70 48.96 -25.57
N LEU A 34 18.00 49.12 -24.44
CA LEU A 34 18.43 48.58 -23.15
C LEU A 34 18.72 47.05 -23.21
N PRO A 35 17.78 46.18 -23.64
CA PRO A 35 18.03 44.75 -23.73
C PRO A 35 18.92 44.32 -24.92
N THR A 36 19.04 45.09 -26.00
CA THR A 36 19.80 44.64 -27.20
C THR A 36 21.21 45.16 -27.30
N SER A 37 21.48 46.36 -26.77
CA SER A 37 22.68 47.13 -27.10
C SER A 37 23.42 47.68 -25.87
N ASP A 38 22.75 47.89 -24.75
CA ASP A 38 23.38 48.37 -23.52
C ASP A 38 23.97 47.20 -22.70
N ALA A 39 25.31 47.11 -22.70
CA ALA A 39 26.03 45.99 -22.07
C ALA A 39 25.86 45.94 -20.55
N GLU A 40 25.77 47.08 -19.86
CA GLU A 40 25.61 47.13 -18.40
C GLU A 40 24.18 46.72 -18.01
N TYR A 41 23.17 47.19 -18.75
CA TYR A 41 21.78 46.76 -18.57
C TYR A 41 21.63 45.25 -18.81
N GLN A 42 22.22 44.70 -19.87
CA GLN A 42 22.19 43.26 -20.12
C GLN A 42 22.83 42.44 -18.98
N LYS A 43 23.96 42.92 -18.46
CA LYS A 43 24.64 42.31 -17.30
C LYS A 43 23.78 42.34 -16.05
N GLN A 44 23.19 43.50 -15.72
CA GLN A 44 22.31 43.65 -14.56
C GLN A 44 21.01 42.84 -14.72
N LEU A 45 20.41 42.82 -15.91
CA LEU A 45 19.23 42.03 -16.21
C LEU A 45 19.52 40.53 -16.02
N THR A 46 20.66 40.05 -16.50
CA THR A 46 21.11 38.66 -16.31
C THR A 46 21.28 38.33 -14.83
N ALA A 47 21.92 39.23 -14.06
CA ALA A 47 22.10 39.05 -12.61
C ALA A 47 20.74 38.98 -11.88
N VAL A 48 19.79 39.84 -12.23
CA VAL A 48 18.43 39.80 -11.68
C VAL A 48 17.70 38.53 -12.06
N GLN A 49 17.80 38.08 -13.32
CA GLN A 49 17.19 36.83 -13.78
C GLN A 49 17.77 35.61 -13.05
N GLN A 50 19.09 35.56 -12.86
CA GLN A 50 19.76 34.50 -12.10
C GLN A 50 19.34 34.52 -10.62
N ALA A 51 19.30 35.70 -9.99
CA ALA A 51 18.85 35.85 -8.60
C ALA A 51 17.39 35.41 -8.43
N ARG A 52 16.51 35.78 -9.37
CA ARG A 52 15.11 35.33 -9.40
C ARG A 52 15.01 33.82 -9.59
N GLN A 53 15.77 33.25 -10.53
CA GLN A 53 15.78 31.82 -10.77
C GLN A 53 16.30 31.05 -9.55
N GLN A 54 17.30 31.57 -8.85
CA GLN A 54 17.82 31.00 -7.62
C GLN A 54 16.79 31.09 -6.48
N GLY A 55 16.10 32.22 -6.36
CA GLY A 55 14.99 32.40 -5.43
C GLY A 55 13.86 31.40 -5.69
N SER A 56 13.40 31.28 -6.94
CA SER A 56 12.38 30.31 -7.35
C SER A 56 12.83 28.87 -7.07
N LYS A 57 14.06 28.48 -7.44
CA LYS A 57 14.58 27.13 -7.12
C LYS A 57 14.60 26.83 -5.62
N THR A 58 14.87 27.84 -4.80
CA THR A 58 14.89 27.69 -3.34
C THR A 58 13.47 27.49 -2.81
N VAL A 59 12.50 28.26 -3.29
CA VAL A 59 11.08 28.14 -2.89
C VAL A 59 10.45 26.85 -3.43
N ASP A 60 10.63 26.55 -4.71
CA ASP A 60 10.10 25.35 -5.37
C ASP A 60 10.71 24.06 -4.81
N GLY A 61 11.91 24.14 -4.20
CA GLY A 61 12.54 23.03 -3.50
C GLY A 61 11.89 22.71 -2.14
N ILE A 62 11.07 23.61 -1.60
CA ILE A 62 10.34 23.37 -0.36
C ILE A 62 9.19 22.41 -0.65
N THR A 63 9.25 21.23 -0.03
CA THR A 63 8.13 20.28 -0.11
C THR A 63 6.97 20.80 0.72
N GLU A 64 5.98 21.38 0.05
CA GLU A 64 4.74 21.81 0.70
C GLU A 64 3.78 20.64 0.86
N ILE A 65 3.08 20.61 2.01
CA ILE A 65 1.98 19.69 2.25
C ILE A 65 0.68 20.48 2.42
N MET A 66 -0.37 20.03 1.74
CA MET A 66 -1.69 20.62 1.89
C MET A 66 -2.23 20.31 3.29
N VAL A 67 -2.50 21.35 4.07
CA VAL A 67 -3.16 21.26 5.37
C VAL A 67 -4.55 21.86 5.31
N MET A 68 -5.49 21.26 6.04
CA MET A 68 -6.83 21.81 6.19
C MET A 68 -6.85 22.76 7.39
N ARG A 69 -7.05 24.06 7.14
CA ARG A 69 -7.18 25.09 8.18
C ARG A 69 -8.59 25.66 8.20
N GLU A 70 -9.15 25.84 9.39
CA GLU A 70 -10.44 26.53 9.55
C GLU A 70 -10.31 27.99 9.13
N ARG A 71 -11.36 28.51 8.48
CA ARG A 71 -11.41 29.93 8.08
C ARG A 71 -11.65 30.81 9.32
N PRO A 72 -11.12 32.05 9.35
CA PRO A 72 -11.42 32.99 10.43
C PRO A 72 -12.92 33.26 10.57
N SER A 73 -13.64 33.31 9.44
CA SER A 73 -15.10 33.36 9.40
C SER A 73 -15.63 32.09 8.71
N PRO A 74 -16.41 31.24 9.41
CA PRO A 74 -17.02 30.06 8.84
C PRO A 74 -17.91 30.40 7.64
N ARG A 75 -17.93 29.53 6.63
CA ARG A 75 -18.84 29.68 5.50
C ARG A 75 -20.26 29.32 5.94
N SER A 76 -21.21 30.23 5.72
CA SER A 76 -22.64 29.91 5.85
C SER A 76 -23.00 28.76 4.93
N THR A 77 -23.54 27.69 5.50
CA THR A 77 -23.95 26.49 4.79
C THR A 77 -25.45 26.31 4.97
N TYR A 78 -26.16 25.94 3.92
CA TYR A 78 -27.63 25.86 3.93
C TYR A 78 -28.09 24.47 3.53
N ARG A 79 -29.21 24.02 4.10
CA ARG A 79 -29.94 22.86 3.56
C ARG A 79 -30.50 23.26 2.20
N LEU A 80 -30.24 22.45 1.18
CA LEU A 80 -30.70 22.73 -0.18
C LEU A 80 -32.05 22.06 -0.44
N LYS A 81 -32.93 22.73 -1.20
CA LYS A 81 -34.19 22.14 -1.64
C LYS A 81 -33.90 20.98 -2.61
N ARG A 82 -34.08 19.74 -2.15
CA ARG A 82 -33.79 18.51 -2.92
C ARG A 82 -32.36 18.47 -3.50
N GLY A 83 -31.40 19.11 -2.83
CA GLY A 83 -30.00 19.14 -3.29
C GLY A 83 -29.68 20.13 -4.42
N ALA A 84 -30.64 20.96 -4.86
CA ALA A 84 -30.39 21.98 -5.88
C ALA A 84 -29.47 23.10 -5.34
N TYR A 85 -28.31 23.29 -5.98
CA TYR A 85 -27.23 24.16 -5.49
C TYR A 85 -27.61 25.65 -5.44
N ASP A 86 -28.61 26.05 -6.22
CA ASP A 86 -29.14 27.41 -6.36
C ASP A 86 -30.39 27.67 -5.51
N ALA A 87 -30.87 26.67 -4.75
CA ALA A 87 -32.06 26.77 -3.91
C ALA A 87 -31.75 26.54 -2.41
N PRO A 88 -31.01 27.47 -1.76
CA PRO A 88 -30.74 27.40 -0.33
C PRO A 88 -32.03 27.59 0.49
N GLN A 89 -32.13 26.85 1.59
CA GLN A 89 -33.20 26.97 2.58
C GLN A 89 -32.60 27.34 3.94
N ASP A 90 -32.71 26.47 4.94
CA ASP A 90 -32.32 26.73 6.32
C ASP A 90 -30.81 26.77 6.48
N LEU A 91 -30.29 27.77 7.20
CA LEU A 91 -28.89 27.78 7.64
C LEU A 91 -28.63 26.57 8.55
N VAL A 92 -27.53 25.87 8.32
CA VAL A 92 -27.09 24.74 9.14
C VAL A 92 -25.74 25.05 9.80
N THR A 93 -25.57 24.51 11.00
CA THR A 93 -24.33 24.58 11.77
C THR A 93 -23.73 23.18 11.94
N ALA A 94 -22.46 23.12 12.36
CA ALA A 94 -21.80 21.85 12.64
C ALA A 94 -22.41 21.18 13.88
N GLU A 95 -23.14 20.09 13.67
CA GLU A 95 -23.82 19.31 14.69
C GLU A 95 -23.83 17.82 14.32
N THR A 96 -24.16 16.99 15.30
CA THR A 96 -24.28 15.53 15.22
C THR A 96 -25.71 15.10 14.91
N PRO A 97 -25.92 13.90 14.33
CA PRO A 97 -27.26 13.35 14.14
C PRO A 97 -28.00 13.23 15.48
N ARG A 98 -29.27 13.70 15.53
CA ARG A 98 -30.10 13.66 16.75
C ARG A 98 -30.37 12.25 17.30
N SER A 99 -30.20 11.21 16.48
CA SER A 99 -30.35 9.81 16.87
C SER A 99 -29.14 9.27 17.66
N LEU A 100 -28.05 10.03 17.72
CA LEU A 100 -26.84 9.70 18.47
C LEU A 100 -26.72 10.63 19.69
N PRO A 101 -25.82 10.34 20.65
CA PRO A 101 -25.59 11.22 21.78
C PRO A 101 -25.32 12.66 21.31
N PRO A 102 -25.82 13.69 22.03
CA PRO A 102 -25.62 15.07 21.63
C PRO A 102 -24.12 15.44 21.64
N PHE A 103 -23.74 16.37 20.78
CA PHE A 103 -22.38 16.90 20.79
C PHE A 103 -22.10 17.61 22.13
N PRO A 104 -20.93 17.42 22.77
CA PRO A 104 -20.70 17.95 24.11
C PRO A 104 -20.61 19.48 24.10
N ALA A 105 -21.30 20.13 25.03
CA ALA A 105 -21.37 21.60 25.08
C ALA A 105 -20.00 22.28 25.33
N ASN A 106 -19.08 21.57 26.00
CA ASN A 106 -17.72 22.03 26.31
C ASN A 106 -16.69 21.73 25.22
N GLN A 107 -17.11 21.21 24.06
CA GLN A 107 -16.23 20.88 22.95
C GLN A 107 -16.33 21.92 21.83
N PRO A 108 -15.22 22.27 21.15
CA PRO A 108 -15.27 23.18 20.03
C PRO A 108 -16.00 22.52 18.84
N ARG A 109 -16.78 23.32 18.11
CA ARG A 109 -17.53 22.88 16.91
C ARG A 109 -16.64 22.74 15.68
N ASN A 110 -15.60 21.93 15.82
CA ASN A 110 -14.61 21.65 14.79
C ASN A 110 -14.20 20.16 14.83
N ARG A 111 -13.18 19.79 14.08
CA ARG A 111 -12.70 18.40 14.00
C ARG A 111 -12.21 17.84 15.33
N LEU A 112 -11.66 18.68 16.22
CA LEU A 112 -11.20 18.23 17.53
C LEU A 112 -12.37 17.82 18.42
N GLY A 113 -13.42 18.65 18.50
CA GLY A 113 -14.61 18.29 19.26
C GLY A 113 -15.36 17.10 18.66
N LEU A 114 -15.37 16.96 17.32
CA LEU A 114 -15.90 15.75 16.67
C LEU A 114 -15.11 14.49 17.04
N ALA A 115 -13.77 14.58 17.12
CA ALA A 115 -12.94 13.46 17.56
C ALA A 115 -13.27 13.06 19.01
N HIS A 116 -13.37 14.04 19.92
CA HIS A 116 -13.77 13.78 21.30
C HIS A 116 -15.17 13.18 21.43
N TRP A 117 -16.12 13.61 20.61
CA TRP A 117 -17.47 13.03 20.59
C TRP A 117 -17.48 11.59 20.05
N LEU A 118 -16.73 11.32 18.97
CA LEU A 118 -16.63 9.98 18.37
C LEU A 118 -15.98 8.98 19.33
N THR A 119 -14.99 9.39 20.12
CA THR A 119 -14.28 8.53 21.07
C THR A 119 -14.82 8.64 22.49
N ALA A 120 -15.95 9.33 22.69
CA ALA A 120 -16.58 9.42 24.01
C ALA A 120 -16.99 8.02 24.50
N PRO A 121 -16.82 7.68 25.79
CA PRO A 121 -17.16 6.36 26.32
C PRO A 121 -18.62 5.95 26.13
N ASN A 122 -19.53 6.93 26.03
CA ASN A 122 -20.96 6.70 25.80
C ASN A 122 -21.34 6.67 24.31
N HIS A 123 -20.39 6.81 23.38
CA HIS A 123 -20.66 6.75 21.96
C HIS A 123 -20.91 5.29 21.52
N PRO A 124 -22.09 4.96 20.94
CA PRO A 124 -22.51 3.56 20.79
C PRO A 124 -21.77 2.77 19.70
N LEU A 125 -21.18 3.44 18.70
CA LEU A 125 -20.69 2.75 17.49
C LEU A 125 -19.17 2.59 17.41
N THR A 126 -18.40 3.63 17.71
CA THR A 126 -16.95 3.70 17.43
C THR A 126 -16.17 2.50 17.95
N ALA A 127 -16.35 2.12 19.22
CA ALA A 127 -15.64 0.96 19.78
C ALA A 127 -16.10 -0.36 19.14
N ARG A 128 -17.42 -0.58 18.99
CA ARG A 128 -17.99 -1.77 18.35
C ARG A 128 -17.51 -1.93 16.91
N THR A 129 -17.56 -0.87 16.11
CA THR A 129 -17.10 -0.88 14.71
C THR A 129 -15.58 -1.12 14.64
N THR A 130 -14.80 -0.53 15.54
CA THR A 130 -13.34 -0.73 15.57
C THR A 130 -12.97 -2.17 15.94
N VAL A 131 -13.56 -2.70 17.02
CA VAL A 131 -13.38 -4.09 17.44
C VAL A 131 -13.78 -5.06 16.33
N ASN A 132 -14.94 -4.85 15.70
CA ASN A 132 -15.39 -5.71 14.61
C ASN A 132 -14.43 -5.74 13.42
N ARG A 133 -13.80 -4.62 13.08
CA ARG A 133 -12.79 -4.55 12.01
C ARG A 133 -11.55 -5.36 12.35
N TYR A 134 -11.04 -5.25 13.58
CA TYR A 134 -9.88 -6.06 14.00
C TYR A 134 -10.24 -7.54 14.12
N TRP A 135 -11.43 -7.85 14.63
CA TRP A 135 -11.96 -9.20 14.63
C TRP A 135 -12.00 -9.78 13.21
N GLN A 136 -12.56 -9.03 12.24
CA GLN A 136 -12.58 -9.42 10.82
C GLN A 136 -11.18 -9.64 10.25
N MET A 137 -10.19 -8.82 10.61
CA MET A 137 -8.81 -9.04 10.16
C MET A 137 -8.20 -10.34 10.71
N LEU A 138 -8.63 -10.77 11.90
CA LEU A 138 -8.12 -11.97 12.56
C LEU A 138 -8.86 -13.24 12.13
N PHE A 139 -10.19 -13.19 12.06
CA PHE A 139 -11.08 -14.32 11.77
C PHE A 139 -11.58 -14.37 10.32
N GLY A 140 -11.28 -13.35 9.53
CA GLY A 140 -11.71 -13.24 8.13
C GLY A 140 -13.11 -12.67 7.95
N GLN A 141 -13.97 -12.82 8.95
CA GLN A 141 -15.32 -12.29 9.01
C GLN A 141 -15.51 -11.55 10.35
N GLY A 142 -16.17 -10.39 10.31
CA GLY A 142 -16.57 -9.68 11.52
C GLY A 142 -17.69 -10.42 12.27
N LEU A 143 -17.82 -10.12 13.56
CA LEU A 143 -19.00 -10.48 14.36
C LEU A 143 -20.28 -9.87 13.74
N VAL A 144 -20.17 -8.64 13.23
CA VAL A 144 -21.09 -8.05 12.26
C VAL A 144 -20.51 -8.29 10.87
N SER A 145 -21.20 -9.07 10.04
CA SER A 145 -20.70 -9.51 8.73
C SER A 145 -20.73 -8.42 7.65
N THR A 146 -21.46 -7.33 7.89
CA THR A 146 -21.55 -6.10 7.11
C THR A 146 -20.76 -4.97 7.80
N PRO A 147 -19.42 -4.96 7.75
CA PRO A 147 -18.62 -4.00 8.51
C PRO A 147 -18.82 -2.53 8.11
N GLU A 148 -19.42 -2.28 6.94
CA GLU A 148 -19.84 -0.98 6.43
C GLU A 148 -21.16 -0.47 7.00
N ASP A 149 -22.01 -1.34 7.56
CA ASP A 149 -23.33 -0.96 8.06
C ASP A 149 -23.65 -1.65 9.40
N PHE A 150 -23.67 -0.84 10.46
CA PHE A 150 -24.08 -1.22 11.82
C PHE A 150 -25.51 -0.78 12.16
N GLY A 151 -26.23 -0.22 11.18
CA GLY A 151 -27.62 0.20 11.29
C GLY A 151 -28.60 -0.93 10.96
N SER A 152 -29.86 -0.55 10.78
CA SER A 152 -30.96 -1.50 10.55
C SER A 152 -30.92 -2.22 9.20
N GLN A 153 -30.13 -1.74 8.24
CA GLN A 153 -29.92 -2.38 6.94
C GLN A 153 -28.72 -3.34 6.95
N GLY A 154 -27.88 -3.27 8.00
CA GLY A 154 -26.81 -4.21 8.25
C GLY A 154 -27.29 -5.53 8.87
N LYS A 155 -26.38 -6.48 9.01
CA LYS A 155 -26.63 -7.74 9.72
C LYS A 155 -26.44 -7.54 11.22
N PRO A 156 -27.28 -8.15 12.08
CA PRO A 156 -27.02 -8.16 13.51
C PRO A 156 -25.72 -8.93 13.82
N PRO A 157 -25.04 -8.62 14.93
CA PRO A 157 -23.85 -9.36 15.34
C PRO A 157 -24.20 -10.83 15.64
N SER A 158 -23.36 -11.76 15.21
CA SER A 158 -23.52 -13.19 15.55
C SER A 158 -23.38 -13.44 17.06
N HIS A 159 -22.53 -12.67 17.73
CA HIS A 159 -22.29 -12.74 19.18
C HIS A 159 -22.37 -11.33 19.79
N PRO A 160 -23.59 -10.80 20.08
CA PRO A 160 -23.77 -9.43 20.56
C PRO A 160 -23.06 -9.16 21.88
N GLU A 161 -23.18 -10.08 22.85
CA GLU A 161 -22.58 -9.92 24.17
C GLU A 161 -21.04 -9.88 24.11
N LEU A 162 -20.44 -10.70 23.24
CA LEU A 162 -18.99 -10.70 23.01
C LEU A 162 -18.53 -9.38 22.39
N LEU A 163 -19.24 -8.87 21.39
CA LEU A 163 -18.93 -7.60 20.75
C LEU A 163 -19.00 -6.45 21.76
N ASP A 164 -20.04 -6.44 22.58
CA ASP A 164 -20.25 -5.43 23.62
C ASP A 164 -19.18 -5.50 24.70
N TRP A 165 -18.83 -6.72 25.15
CA TRP A 165 -17.76 -6.95 26.11
C TRP A 165 -16.41 -6.45 25.58
N LEU A 166 -16.03 -6.84 24.37
CA LEU A 166 -14.77 -6.39 23.75
C LEU A 166 -14.74 -4.88 23.50
N ALA A 167 -15.86 -4.28 23.11
CA ALA A 167 -15.95 -2.84 22.88
C ALA A 167 -15.78 -2.05 24.17
N LYS A 168 -16.41 -2.51 25.27
CA LYS A 168 -16.27 -1.92 26.59
C LYS A 168 -14.85 -2.09 27.14
N ASP A 169 -14.31 -3.30 27.09
CA ASP A 169 -12.94 -3.64 27.51
C ASP A 169 -11.90 -2.79 26.75
N PHE A 170 -12.13 -2.53 25.45
CA PHE A 170 -11.26 -1.67 24.65
C PHE A 170 -11.28 -0.19 25.09
N ILE A 171 -12.45 0.33 25.49
CA ILE A 171 -12.57 1.69 26.04
C ILE A 171 -11.90 1.77 27.41
N GLU A 172 -12.13 0.78 28.29
CA GLU A 172 -11.60 0.73 29.65
C GLU A 172 -10.07 0.60 29.70
N HIS A 173 -9.46 0.09 28.63
CA HIS A 173 -8.00 0.00 28.45
C HIS A 173 -7.45 1.07 27.51
N ASP A 174 -8.01 2.28 27.55
CA ASP A 174 -7.51 3.47 26.86
C ASP A 174 -7.33 3.29 25.34
N TRP A 175 -8.23 2.54 24.70
CA TRP A 175 -8.16 2.27 23.26
C TRP A 175 -6.84 1.59 22.84
N ASN A 176 -6.22 0.82 23.75
CA ASN A 176 -4.97 0.14 23.49
C ASN A 176 -5.14 -1.03 22.51
N LEU A 177 -4.77 -0.78 21.26
CA LEU A 177 -4.87 -1.77 20.19
C LEU A 177 -4.05 -3.05 20.46
N ARG A 178 -2.88 -2.92 21.08
CA ARG A 178 -2.03 -4.07 21.36
C ARG A 178 -2.69 -4.99 22.40
N TYR A 179 -3.33 -4.40 23.39
CA TYR A 179 -4.10 -5.14 24.40
C TYR A 179 -5.27 -5.86 23.74
N LEU A 180 -6.12 -5.18 22.96
CA LEU A 180 -7.23 -5.79 22.23
C LEU A 180 -6.78 -6.98 21.36
N LEU A 181 -5.74 -6.78 20.55
CA LEU A 181 -5.20 -7.84 19.70
C LEU A 181 -4.69 -9.02 20.53
N LYS A 182 -3.98 -8.77 21.64
CA LYS A 182 -3.50 -9.82 22.56
C LYS A 182 -4.68 -10.59 23.16
N THR A 183 -5.71 -9.91 23.64
CA THR A 183 -6.92 -10.53 24.21
C THR A 183 -7.56 -11.48 23.19
N ILE A 184 -7.72 -11.03 21.94
CA ILE A 184 -8.33 -11.87 20.89
C ILE A 184 -7.42 -13.06 20.54
N VAL A 185 -6.14 -12.84 20.24
CA VAL A 185 -5.25 -13.92 19.76
C VAL A 185 -4.87 -14.93 20.85
N MET A 186 -5.02 -14.57 22.12
CA MET A 186 -4.82 -15.47 23.25
C MET A 186 -6.09 -16.23 23.67
N SER A 187 -7.25 -15.91 23.07
CA SER A 187 -8.50 -16.64 23.34
C SER A 187 -8.40 -18.12 22.95
N SER A 188 -9.25 -18.97 23.54
CA SER A 188 -9.40 -20.36 23.09
C SER A 188 -9.94 -20.41 21.65
N THR A 189 -10.87 -19.50 21.31
CA THR A 189 -11.50 -19.39 20.00
C THR A 189 -10.50 -19.14 18.88
N TYR A 190 -9.57 -18.20 19.05
CA TYR A 190 -8.55 -17.92 18.03
C TYR A 190 -7.55 -19.08 17.88
N ARG A 191 -7.29 -19.84 18.95
CA ARG A 191 -6.32 -20.95 18.96
C ARG A 191 -6.93 -22.30 18.55
N GLN A 192 -8.19 -22.33 18.12
CA GLN A 192 -8.81 -23.53 17.58
C GLN A 192 -8.11 -24.00 16.30
N ARG A 193 -8.17 -25.30 16.02
CA ARG A 193 -7.68 -25.86 14.75
C ARG A 193 -8.67 -25.55 13.63
N SER A 194 -8.15 -25.29 12.43
CA SER A 194 -8.96 -25.09 11.21
C SER A 194 -9.48 -26.40 10.58
N THR A 195 -9.17 -27.56 11.16
CA THR A 195 -9.69 -28.87 10.70
C THR A 195 -11.18 -29.00 10.96
N VAL A 196 -11.95 -29.42 9.95
CA VAL A 196 -13.41 -29.50 10.02
C VAL A 196 -13.90 -30.90 9.66
N THR A 197 -14.88 -31.41 10.40
CA THR A 197 -15.59 -32.65 10.07
C THR A 197 -16.80 -32.32 9.19
N ALA A 198 -17.29 -33.29 8.40
CA ALA A 198 -18.47 -33.09 7.56
C ALA A 198 -19.68 -32.57 8.36
N ALA A 199 -19.92 -33.13 9.56
CA ALA A 199 -21.01 -32.71 10.44
C ALA A 199 -20.87 -31.26 10.96
N LEU A 200 -19.63 -30.80 11.26
CA LEU A 200 -19.39 -29.40 11.64
C LEU A 200 -19.56 -28.46 10.46
N TRP A 201 -19.12 -28.88 9.27
CA TRP A 201 -19.28 -28.09 8.05
C TRP A 201 -20.76 -27.90 7.67
N GLU A 202 -21.57 -28.94 7.80
CA GLU A 202 -23.01 -28.88 7.54
C GLU A 202 -23.74 -27.93 8.51
N ARG A 203 -23.33 -27.91 9.78
CA ARG A 203 -23.94 -27.07 10.82
C ARG A 203 -23.51 -25.61 10.77
N ASP A 204 -22.26 -25.34 10.42
CA ASP A 204 -21.69 -23.99 10.40
C ASP A 204 -20.77 -23.79 9.18
N PRO A 205 -21.31 -23.77 7.96
CA PRO A 205 -20.52 -23.70 6.73
C PRO A 205 -19.71 -22.41 6.63
N GLU A 206 -20.23 -21.30 7.13
CA GLU A 206 -19.60 -19.97 7.09
C GLU A 206 -18.70 -19.68 8.32
N ASN A 207 -18.59 -20.62 9.26
CA ASN A 207 -17.87 -20.45 10.53
C ASN A 207 -18.39 -19.25 11.37
N LEU A 208 -19.69 -18.96 11.29
CA LEU A 208 -20.33 -17.87 12.03
C LEU A 208 -20.40 -18.14 13.53
N LEU A 209 -20.51 -19.42 13.92
CA LEU A 209 -20.53 -19.88 15.31
C LEU A 209 -19.12 -20.11 15.85
N LEU A 210 -18.08 -19.89 15.03
CA LEU A 210 -16.67 -20.02 15.43
C LEU A 210 -16.36 -21.44 15.94
N ALA A 211 -16.95 -22.44 15.29
CA ALA A 211 -16.80 -23.86 15.64
C ALA A 211 -15.42 -24.44 15.26
N ARG A 212 -14.62 -23.68 14.51
CA ARG A 212 -13.26 -24.03 14.08
C ARG A 212 -12.39 -22.79 13.91
N GLY A 213 -11.08 -23.01 13.80
CA GLY A 213 -10.13 -21.98 13.37
C GLY A 213 -10.51 -21.41 12.00
N SER A 214 -10.35 -20.09 11.84
CA SER A 214 -10.65 -19.42 10.58
C SER A 214 -9.59 -19.71 9.52
N ARG A 215 -10.02 -20.22 8.37
CA ARG A 215 -9.17 -20.45 7.20
C ARG A 215 -9.48 -19.48 6.08
N PHE A 216 -8.51 -18.67 5.68
CA PHE A 216 -8.66 -17.74 4.55
C PHE A 216 -7.31 -17.25 4.03
N GLN A 217 -7.28 -16.82 2.77
CA GLN A 217 -6.05 -16.38 2.13
C GLN A 217 -5.50 -15.07 2.72
N LEU A 218 -4.18 -14.99 2.82
CA LEU A 218 -3.47 -13.79 3.25
C LEU A 218 -3.65 -12.67 2.22
N PRO A 219 -3.78 -11.40 2.67
CA PRO A 219 -3.79 -10.25 1.76
C PRO A 219 -2.50 -10.16 0.93
N ALA A 220 -2.57 -9.53 -0.25
CA ALA A 220 -1.42 -9.28 -1.14
C ALA A 220 -0.17 -8.77 -0.41
N GLU A 221 -0.32 -7.79 0.47
CA GLU A 221 0.77 -7.20 1.22
C GLU A 221 1.45 -8.21 2.15
N MET A 222 0.68 -9.12 2.76
CA MET A 222 1.20 -10.16 3.62
C MET A 222 1.87 -11.28 2.82
N LEU A 223 1.31 -11.67 1.67
CA LEU A 223 1.93 -12.66 0.78
C LEU A 223 3.31 -12.20 0.31
N ARG A 224 3.37 -10.96 -0.19
CA ARG A 224 4.62 -10.33 -0.62
C ARG A 224 5.61 -10.17 0.53
N ASP A 225 5.18 -9.59 1.65
CA ASP A 225 6.07 -9.35 2.79
C ASP A 225 6.56 -10.68 3.41
N ASN A 226 5.73 -11.74 3.39
CA ASN A 226 6.13 -13.07 3.83
C ASN A 226 7.24 -13.65 2.94
N ALA A 227 7.07 -13.62 1.61
CA ALA A 227 8.10 -14.07 0.67
C ALA A 227 9.44 -13.34 0.88
N LEU A 228 9.39 -12.02 1.09
CA LEU A 228 10.59 -11.22 1.40
C LEU A 228 11.19 -11.56 2.77
N ALA A 229 10.37 -11.79 3.79
CA ALA A 229 10.84 -12.11 5.14
C ALA A 229 11.51 -13.48 5.18
N VAL A 230 10.86 -14.51 4.64
CA VAL A 230 11.38 -15.88 4.66
C VAL A 230 12.63 -16.02 3.79
N SER A 231 12.76 -15.26 2.70
CA SER A 231 13.97 -15.24 1.88
C SER A 231 15.13 -14.43 2.47
N GLY A 232 14.87 -13.62 3.50
CA GLY A 232 15.85 -12.70 4.09
C GLY A 232 16.07 -11.40 3.30
N LEU A 233 15.26 -11.14 2.26
CA LEU A 233 15.33 -9.92 1.47
C LEU A 233 14.67 -8.71 2.16
N LEU A 234 13.73 -8.94 3.08
CA LEU A 234 12.89 -7.88 3.66
C LEU A 234 13.72 -6.79 4.36
N VAL A 235 13.53 -5.55 3.93
CA VAL A 235 14.14 -4.36 4.57
C VAL A 235 13.18 -3.78 5.60
N ASN A 236 13.52 -3.93 6.88
CA ASN A 236 12.72 -3.49 8.04
C ASN A 236 12.84 -1.99 8.40
N LYS A 237 13.24 -1.14 7.45
CA LYS A 237 13.32 0.31 7.67
C LYS A 237 11.93 0.92 7.86
N ILE A 238 11.74 1.62 8.98
CA ILE A 238 10.51 2.37 9.29
C ILE A 238 10.62 3.81 8.79
N GLY A 239 9.56 4.34 8.19
CA GLY A 239 9.45 5.73 7.73
C GLY A 239 10.19 6.05 6.42
N GLY A 240 10.27 7.33 6.07
CA GLY A 240 10.89 7.80 4.82
C GLY A 240 9.99 7.68 3.58
N ALA A 241 10.53 8.08 2.43
CA ALA A 241 9.78 8.16 1.18
C ALA A 241 9.26 6.79 0.69
N PRO A 242 8.14 6.77 -0.07
CA PRO A 242 7.66 5.56 -0.72
C PRO A 242 8.68 4.98 -1.70
N VAL A 243 8.68 3.66 -1.85
CA VAL A 243 9.58 2.93 -2.76
C VAL A 243 8.84 2.21 -3.87
N ARG A 244 9.56 1.90 -4.94
CA ARG A 244 9.01 1.36 -6.18
C ARG A 244 9.58 -0.03 -6.44
N PRO A 245 8.87 -1.11 -6.08
CA PRO A 245 9.28 -2.47 -6.40
C PRO A 245 9.16 -2.75 -7.90
N TYR A 246 9.35 -4.01 -8.33
CA TYR A 246 9.42 -4.43 -9.73
C TYR A 246 8.26 -3.92 -10.62
N GLU A 247 7.06 -3.78 -10.09
CA GLU A 247 5.82 -3.67 -10.85
C GLU A 247 5.40 -2.28 -11.34
N VAL A 248 6.12 -1.21 -10.96
CA VAL A 248 5.69 0.16 -11.32
C VAL A 248 5.87 0.47 -12.82
N ALA A 249 6.51 -0.44 -13.57
CA ALA A 249 6.79 -0.34 -15.00
C ALA A 249 5.59 -0.64 -15.92
N VAL A 250 4.47 -1.18 -15.42
CA VAL A 250 3.31 -1.60 -16.25
C VAL A 250 2.13 -0.60 -16.18
N SER A 251 2.38 0.63 -15.71
CA SER A 251 1.36 1.69 -15.63
C SER A 251 1.29 2.52 -16.92
N PHE A 252 0.11 3.06 -17.27
CA PHE A 252 -0.09 4.04 -18.37
C PHE A 252 0.88 5.24 -18.35
N LYS A 253 1.46 5.56 -17.19
CA LYS A 253 2.68 6.38 -17.07
C LYS A 253 3.68 5.59 -16.24
N PRO A 254 4.57 4.81 -16.88
CA PRO A 254 5.48 3.92 -16.17
C PRO A 254 6.45 4.75 -15.35
N VAL A 255 6.63 4.36 -14.10
CA VAL A 255 7.66 4.95 -13.24
C VAL A 255 8.73 3.90 -13.08
N SER A 256 10.00 4.29 -13.25
CA SER A 256 11.10 3.37 -13.04
C SER A 256 11.06 2.79 -11.63
N ARG A 257 11.24 1.47 -11.54
CA ARG A 257 11.47 0.78 -10.27
C ARG A 257 12.75 1.30 -9.60
N ASP A 258 12.78 1.21 -8.28
CA ASP A 258 13.97 1.52 -7.49
C ASP A 258 15.03 0.42 -7.67
N LYS A 259 16.24 0.65 -7.14
CA LYS A 259 17.31 -0.33 -7.07
C LYS A 259 17.64 -0.64 -5.61
N GLY A 260 18.29 -1.79 -5.36
CA GLY A 260 18.75 -2.18 -4.03
C GLY A 260 17.60 -2.26 -3.02
N ALA A 261 17.80 -1.68 -1.84
CA ALA A 261 16.85 -1.76 -0.72
C ALA A 261 15.42 -1.28 -1.06
N GLY A 262 15.25 -0.42 -2.06
CA GLY A 262 13.93 0.05 -2.50
C GLY A 262 13.04 -1.07 -3.05
N LEU A 263 13.61 -2.14 -3.60
CA LEU A 263 12.87 -3.29 -4.13
C LEU A 263 12.21 -4.14 -3.03
N TYR A 264 12.77 -4.13 -1.83
CA TYR A 264 12.50 -5.11 -0.78
C TYR A 264 11.94 -4.52 0.52
N ARG A 265 11.50 -3.25 0.51
CA ARG A 265 10.80 -2.71 1.68
C ARG A 265 9.44 -3.36 1.85
N ARG A 266 8.95 -3.36 3.09
CA ARG A 266 7.58 -3.75 3.44
C ARG A 266 6.57 -3.08 2.52
N SER A 267 5.53 -3.82 2.16
CA SER A 267 4.47 -3.40 1.24
C SER A 267 3.78 -2.11 1.69
N LEU A 268 3.75 -1.85 3.00
CA LEU A 268 3.30 -0.58 3.60
C LEU A 268 4.00 0.66 3.03
N TYR A 269 5.27 0.56 2.65
CA TYR A 269 6.07 1.66 2.11
C TYR A 269 6.11 1.69 0.59
N THR A 270 5.37 0.80 -0.10
CA THR A 270 5.37 0.77 -1.55
C THR A 270 4.53 1.92 -2.12
N PHE A 271 4.94 2.39 -3.29
CA PHE A 271 4.27 3.45 -4.01
C PHE A 271 2.89 3.00 -4.51
N TRP A 272 1.82 3.52 -3.90
CA TRP A 272 0.44 3.20 -4.26
C TRP A 272 -0.24 4.32 -5.06
N LYS A 273 -0.22 4.17 -6.39
CA LYS A 273 -0.79 5.13 -7.34
C LYS A 273 -2.30 4.91 -7.52
N ARG A 274 -3.10 5.97 -7.36
CA ARG A 274 -4.57 5.92 -7.43
C ARG A 274 -5.11 5.39 -8.77
N THR A 275 -4.54 5.81 -9.88
CA THR A 275 -5.01 5.51 -11.25
C THR A 275 -4.21 4.41 -11.95
N GLY A 276 -3.31 3.73 -11.23
CA GLY A 276 -2.43 2.73 -11.80
C GLY A 276 -1.82 1.85 -10.72
N PRO A 277 -2.64 1.06 -10.01
CA PRO A 277 -2.16 0.14 -8.99
C PRO A 277 -1.22 -0.92 -9.60
N ALA A 278 -0.36 -1.51 -8.76
CA ALA A 278 0.61 -2.51 -9.21
C ALA A 278 -0.11 -3.80 -9.66
N PRO A 279 0.15 -4.35 -10.86
CA PRO A 279 -0.63 -5.46 -11.40
C PRO A 279 -0.66 -6.73 -10.54
N VAL A 280 0.46 -7.18 -9.96
CA VAL A 280 0.49 -8.38 -9.09
C VAL A 280 -0.30 -8.11 -7.83
N MET A 281 -0.14 -6.93 -7.23
CA MET A 281 -0.94 -6.55 -6.06
C MET A 281 -2.44 -6.59 -6.39
N MET A 282 -2.86 -6.15 -7.57
CA MET A 282 -4.26 -6.28 -8.01
C MET A 282 -4.68 -7.72 -8.25
N THR A 283 -3.83 -8.55 -8.88
CA THR A 283 -4.13 -9.97 -9.06
C THR A 283 -4.30 -10.68 -7.71
N LEU A 284 -3.54 -10.29 -6.69
CA LEU A 284 -3.60 -10.79 -5.31
C LEU A 284 -4.65 -10.09 -4.43
N ASP A 285 -5.66 -9.46 -5.04
CA ASP A 285 -6.81 -8.81 -4.36
C ASP A 285 -6.44 -7.62 -3.45
N ALA A 286 -5.36 -6.88 -3.74
CA ALA A 286 -5.13 -5.60 -3.07
C ALA A 286 -6.24 -4.60 -3.42
N ALA A 287 -6.56 -3.72 -2.47
CA ALA A 287 -7.55 -2.69 -2.72
C ALA A 287 -7.05 -1.67 -3.77
N LYS A 288 -7.97 -1.11 -4.55
CA LYS A 288 -7.70 0.11 -5.31
C LYS A 288 -7.76 1.33 -4.38
N ARG A 289 -7.11 2.43 -4.77
CA ARG A 289 -7.10 3.69 -3.99
C ARG A 289 -8.12 4.72 -4.51
N ASP A 290 -8.94 4.33 -5.48
CA ASP A 290 -9.99 5.17 -6.05
C ASP A 290 -11.30 5.12 -5.24
N VAL A 291 -11.58 4.00 -4.57
CA VAL A 291 -12.77 3.76 -3.74
C VAL A 291 -12.35 3.26 -2.35
N CYS A 292 -13.13 3.61 -1.31
CA CYS A 292 -12.94 3.08 0.03
C CYS A 292 -13.41 1.63 0.12
N VAL A 293 -12.56 0.73 0.61
CA VAL A 293 -12.86 -0.69 0.76
C VAL A 293 -12.73 -1.09 2.22
N VAL A 294 -13.85 -1.40 2.89
CA VAL A 294 -13.88 -1.83 4.30
C VAL A 294 -13.68 -3.34 4.43
N LYS A 295 -14.22 -4.12 3.49
CA LYS A 295 -14.02 -5.56 3.36
C LYS A 295 -13.47 -5.84 1.97
N ARG A 296 -12.27 -6.41 1.90
CA ARG A 296 -11.69 -6.83 0.62
C ARG A 296 -12.35 -8.13 0.18
N GLU A 297 -12.64 -8.24 -1.10
CA GLU A 297 -12.94 -9.52 -1.72
C GLU A 297 -11.72 -10.43 -1.62
N ARG A 298 -11.97 -11.74 -1.55
CA ARG A 298 -10.94 -12.76 -1.50
C ARG A 298 -11.26 -13.77 -2.57
N THR A 299 -10.36 -13.92 -3.52
CA THR A 299 -10.47 -14.86 -4.62
C THR A 299 -9.32 -15.85 -4.55
N SER A 300 -9.56 -17.07 -5.03
CA SER A 300 -8.53 -18.10 -5.21
C SER A 300 -8.49 -18.43 -6.70
N SER A 301 -7.91 -17.53 -7.49
CA SER A 301 -7.88 -17.68 -8.95
C SER A 301 -6.57 -18.33 -9.43
N PRO A 302 -6.60 -19.09 -10.55
CA PRO A 302 -5.37 -19.61 -11.15
C PRO A 302 -4.34 -18.52 -11.48
N LEU A 303 -4.78 -17.30 -11.78
CA LEU A 303 -3.90 -16.17 -12.06
C LEU A 303 -3.03 -15.80 -10.86
N GLN A 304 -3.55 -15.90 -9.63
CA GLN A 304 -2.76 -15.66 -8.42
C GLN A 304 -1.64 -16.69 -8.26
N ALA A 305 -1.95 -17.97 -8.52
CA ALA A 305 -0.95 -19.03 -8.52
C ALA A 305 0.11 -18.78 -9.61
N CYS A 306 -0.30 -18.42 -10.84
CA CYS A 306 0.64 -18.07 -11.90
C CYS A 306 1.55 -16.88 -11.53
N VAL A 307 1.00 -15.86 -10.86
CA VAL A 307 1.79 -14.73 -10.39
C VAL A 307 2.82 -15.16 -9.34
N MET A 308 2.44 -15.94 -8.33
CA MET A 308 3.39 -16.41 -7.31
C MET A 308 4.47 -17.34 -7.89
N MET A 309 4.16 -18.10 -8.94
CA MET A 309 5.15 -18.94 -9.64
C MET A 309 6.14 -18.14 -10.49
N ASN A 310 5.68 -17.08 -11.16
CA ASN A 310 6.44 -16.48 -12.28
C ASN A 310 6.91 -15.05 -12.04
N ASP A 311 6.28 -14.30 -11.13
CA ASP A 311 6.65 -12.91 -10.91
C ASP A 311 8.11 -12.82 -10.39
N PRO A 312 8.92 -11.88 -10.92
CA PRO A 312 10.32 -11.79 -10.55
C PRO A 312 10.59 -11.72 -9.06
N GLN A 313 9.75 -11.03 -8.29
CA GLN A 313 9.96 -10.88 -6.85
C GLN A 313 9.75 -12.21 -6.09
N PHE A 314 8.79 -13.04 -6.52
CA PHE A 314 8.55 -14.34 -5.89
C PHE A 314 9.61 -15.37 -6.30
N VAL A 315 10.03 -15.39 -7.58
CA VAL A 315 11.11 -16.27 -8.04
C VAL A 315 12.44 -15.91 -7.38
N GLU A 316 12.75 -14.61 -7.28
CA GLU A 316 13.92 -14.11 -6.57
C GLU A 316 13.90 -14.51 -5.09
N ALA A 317 12.77 -14.31 -4.40
CA ALA A 317 12.60 -14.74 -3.01
C ALA A 317 12.82 -16.26 -2.87
N SER A 318 12.33 -17.06 -3.81
CA SER A 318 12.48 -18.53 -3.82
C SER A 318 13.95 -18.95 -3.88
N ARG A 319 14.73 -18.40 -4.84
CA ARG A 319 16.16 -18.74 -4.94
C ARG A 319 16.99 -18.21 -3.77
N MET A 320 16.59 -17.09 -3.17
CA MET A 320 17.30 -16.54 -2.00
C MET A 320 17.00 -17.33 -0.72
N LEU A 321 15.77 -17.83 -0.55
CA LEU A 321 15.43 -18.79 0.51
C LEU A 321 16.24 -20.08 0.34
N ALA A 322 16.32 -20.62 -0.88
CA ALA A 322 17.12 -21.81 -1.17
C ALA A 322 18.60 -21.60 -0.83
N GLN A 323 19.20 -20.49 -1.26
CA GLN A 323 20.58 -20.15 -0.92
C GLN A 323 20.81 -20.11 0.59
N ARG A 324 19.92 -19.45 1.34
CA ARG A 324 20.03 -19.34 2.79
C ARG A 324 20.01 -20.71 3.47
N LEU A 325 19.11 -21.59 3.06
CA LEU A 325 18.99 -22.92 3.65
C LEU A 325 20.13 -23.86 3.24
N ILE A 326 20.66 -23.74 2.02
CA ILE A 326 21.87 -24.46 1.61
C ILE A 326 23.08 -24.02 2.44
N GLN A 327 23.23 -22.72 2.72
CA GLN A 327 24.32 -22.24 3.57
C GLN A 327 24.19 -22.73 5.02
N GLN A 328 22.96 -22.88 5.52
CA GLN A 328 22.69 -23.34 6.88
C GLN A 328 22.87 -24.85 7.06
N HIS A 329 22.38 -25.65 6.11
CA HIS A 329 22.33 -27.13 6.23
C HIS A 329 23.33 -27.85 5.32
N GLN A 330 24.11 -27.10 4.54
CA GLN A 330 25.13 -27.61 3.62
C GLN A 330 24.56 -28.71 2.72
N ASP A 331 25.11 -29.92 2.74
CA ASP A 331 24.74 -31.05 1.88
C ASP A 331 23.50 -31.83 2.34
N ASN A 332 22.92 -31.49 3.50
CA ASN A 332 21.77 -32.21 4.04
C ASN A 332 20.44 -31.73 3.43
N THR A 333 20.09 -32.28 2.27
CA THR A 333 18.83 -31.98 1.56
C THR A 333 17.59 -32.24 2.40
N GLN A 334 17.58 -33.29 3.23
CA GLN A 334 16.41 -33.61 4.05
C GLN A 334 16.20 -32.57 5.16
N ALA A 335 17.27 -32.07 5.78
CA ALA A 335 17.20 -30.97 6.73
C ALA A 335 16.69 -29.68 6.05
N ILE A 336 17.13 -29.40 4.82
CA ILE A 336 16.64 -28.26 4.01
C ILE A 336 15.13 -28.38 3.77
N ILE A 337 14.63 -29.55 3.35
CA ILE A 337 13.20 -29.79 3.11
C ILE A 337 12.39 -29.55 4.40
N VAL A 338 12.82 -30.15 5.52
CA VAL A 338 12.11 -30.02 6.80
C VAL A 338 12.09 -28.58 7.30
N ASP A 339 13.21 -27.87 7.23
CA ASP A 339 13.32 -26.48 7.68
C ASP A 339 12.53 -25.53 6.76
N MET A 340 12.63 -25.72 5.44
CA MET A 340 11.87 -24.93 4.47
C MET A 340 10.36 -25.11 4.65
N PHE A 341 9.90 -26.36 4.80
CA PHE A 341 8.50 -26.66 5.00
C PHE A 341 7.98 -26.05 6.31
N ARG A 342 8.74 -26.17 7.41
CA ARG A 342 8.37 -25.59 8.70
C ARG A 342 8.35 -24.07 8.67
N LEU A 343 9.31 -23.44 8.00
CA LEU A 343 9.36 -21.99 7.87
C LEU A 343 8.13 -21.44 7.11
N LEU A 344 7.71 -22.12 6.05
CA LEU A 344 6.62 -21.66 5.18
C LEU A 344 5.23 -22.04 5.70
N THR A 345 5.10 -23.18 6.38
CA THR A 345 3.79 -23.73 6.81
C THR A 345 3.57 -23.69 8.32
N SER A 346 4.60 -23.38 9.11
CA SER A 346 4.60 -23.43 10.59
C SER A 346 4.38 -24.82 11.22
N ARG A 347 4.56 -25.92 10.46
CA ARG A 347 4.52 -27.30 10.98
C ARG A 347 5.60 -28.17 10.35
N HIS A 348 5.85 -29.35 10.92
CA HIS A 348 6.71 -30.33 10.27
C HIS A 348 5.97 -31.01 9.08
N PRO A 349 6.70 -31.37 8.01
CA PRO A 349 6.15 -32.23 6.97
C PRO A 349 5.92 -33.63 7.55
N THR A 350 4.91 -34.31 7.03
CA THR A 350 4.71 -35.75 7.25
C THR A 350 5.76 -36.56 6.46
N ASP A 351 5.86 -37.85 6.73
CA ASP A 351 6.77 -38.74 5.98
C ASP A 351 6.40 -38.80 4.50
N GLN A 352 5.11 -38.79 4.18
CA GLN A 352 4.62 -38.76 2.80
C GLN A 352 4.97 -37.45 2.09
N GLU A 353 4.77 -36.30 2.76
CA GLU A 353 5.16 -35.00 2.19
C GLU A 353 6.67 -34.91 1.99
N THR A 354 7.45 -35.40 2.96
CA THR A 354 8.91 -35.44 2.84
C THR A 354 9.34 -36.26 1.64
N ALA A 355 8.75 -37.45 1.42
CA ALA A 355 9.05 -38.29 0.27
C ALA A 355 8.72 -37.59 -1.07
N VAL A 356 7.57 -36.91 -1.16
CA VAL A 356 7.16 -36.16 -2.36
C VAL A 356 8.12 -34.99 -2.63
N LEU A 357 8.49 -34.23 -1.60
CA LEU A 357 9.38 -33.07 -1.75
C LEU A 357 10.82 -33.50 -2.08
N THR A 358 11.30 -34.62 -1.53
CA THR A 358 12.59 -35.21 -1.92
C THR A 358 12.60 -35.58 -3.40
N LYS A 359 11.56 -36.30 -3.85
CA LYS A 359 11.40 -36.65 -5.26
C LYS A 359 11.37 -35.41 -6.16
N LEU A 360 10.66 -34.36 -5.76
CA LEU A 360 10.64 -33.09 -6.48
C LEU A 360 12.06 -32.52 -6.64
N VAL A 361 12.86 -32.46 -5.57
CA VAL A 361 14.23 -31.93 -5.64
C VAL A 361 15.10 -32.76 -6.58
N GLU A 362 14.99 -34.09 -6.54
CA GLU A 362 15.73 -35.00 -7.43
C GLU A 362 15.34 -34.80 -8.90
N GLU A 363 14.05 -34.72 -9.21
CA GLU A 363 13.55 -34.47 -10.56
C GLU A 363 14.01 -33.11 -11.10
N GLN A 364 13.97 -32.06 -10.27
CA GLN A 364 14.45 -30.74 -10.66
C GLN A 364 15.97 -30.70 -10.83
N ALA A 365 16.73 -31.41 -9.99
CA ALA A 365 18.18 -31.52 -10.15
C ALA A 365 18.54 -32.19 -11.49
N ASN A 366 17.88 -33.29 -11.84
CA ASN A 366 18.06 -33.96 -13.13
C ASN A 366 17.70 -33.04 -14.30
N TYR A 367 16.55 -32.37 -14.23
CA TYR A 367 16.09 -31.43 -15.25
C TYR A 367 17.09 -30.29 -15.54
N PHE A 368 17.72 -29.76 -14.49
CA PHE A 368 18.74 -28.72 -14.61
C PHE A 368 20.13 -29.24 -14.98
N GLN A 369 20.43 -30.51 -14.65
CA GLN A 369 21.68 -31.15 -15.03
C GLN A 369 21.71 -31.49 -16.53
N GLU A 370 20.57 -31.88 -17.11
CA GLU A 370 20.43 -32.10 -18.56
C GLU A 370 20.69 -30.84 -19.38
N ASP A 371 20.28 -29.67 -18.86
CA ASP A 371 20.51 -28.38 -19.52
C ASP A 371 20.84 -27.28 -18.49
N PRO A 372 22.14 -27.10 -18.17
CA PRO A 372 22.58 -26.09 -17.20
C PRO A 372 22.18 -24.65 -17.55
N LYS A 373 21.85 -24.35 -18.82
CA LYS A 373 21.37 -23.01 -19.19
C LYS A 373 20.03 -22.69 -18.54
N ARG A 374 19.20 -23.71 -18.27
CA ARG A 374 17.91 -23.55 -17.57
C ARG A 374 18.12 -23.11 -16.12
N ALA A 375 19.13 -23.68 -15.44
CA ALA A 375 19.49 -23.28 -14.10
C ALA A 375 19.92 -21.80 -14.07
N GLU A 376 20.79 -21.39 -14.99
CA GLU A 376 21.22 -19.99 -15.08
C GLU A 376 20.07 -19.05 -15.45
N ALA A 377 19.11 -19.46 -16.28
CA ALA A 377 17.93 -18.66 -16.60
C ALA A 377 17.05 -18.43 -15.35
N PHE A 378 16.81 -19.48 -14.56
CA PHE A 378 16.07 -19.36 -13.30
C PHE A 378 16.81 -18.47 -12.29
N LEU A 379 18.12 -18.66 -12.13
CA LEU A 379 18.93 -17.94 -11.14
C LEU A 379 19.19 -16.47 -11.48
N LYS A 380 19.04 -16.08 -12.74
CA LYS A 380 19.12 -14.67 -13.20
C LYS A 380 17.88 -13.85 -12.85
N ASN A 381 16.82 -14.46 -12.33
CA ASN A 381 15.61 -13.76 -11.99
C ASN A 381 15.80 -12.88 -10.73
N GLY A 382 15.48 -11.59 -10.82
CA GLY A 382 15.67 -10.61 -9.73
C GLY A 382 17.06 -9.96 -9.69
N ASP A 383 17.25 -9.03 -8.76
CA ASP A 383 18.44 -8.17 -8.67
C ASP A 383 19.42 -8.61 -7.56
N ALA A 384 18.97 -9.44 -6.62
CA ALA A 384 19.77 -9.93 -5.50
C ALA A 384 20.90 -10.84 -6.03
N PRO A 385 22.16 -10.61 -5.67
CA PRO A 385 23.26 -11.46 -6.15
C PRO A 385 23.14 -12.88 -5.58
N ARG A 386 23.44 -13.88 -6.42
CA ARG A 386 23.63 -15.27 -5.96
C ARG A 386 25.04 -15.48 -5.42
N ASP A 387 25.18 -16.43 -4.49
CA ASP A 387 26.47 -16.94 -4.06
C ASP A 387 27.06 -17.85 -5.13
N ALA A 388 28.15 -17.43 -5.76
CA ALA A 388 28.82 -18.18 -6.81
C ALA A 388 29.44 -19.50 -6.32
N LYS A 389 29.63 -19.67 -4.99
CA LYS A 389 30.16 -20.90 -4.40
C LYS A 389 29.16 -22.05 -4.41
N ILE A 390 27.87 -21.75 -4.53
CA ILE A 390 26.82 -22.78 -4.57
C ILE A 390 26.66 -23.25 -6.02
N PRO A 391 26.71 -24.57 -6.29
CA PRO A 391 26.48 -25.11 -7.63
C PRO A 391 25.11 -24.67 -8.19
N ALA A 392 25.10 -24.15 -9.41
CA ALA A 392 23.91 -23.55 -10.02
C ALA A 392 22.72 -24.53 -10.11
N VAL A 393 22.97 -25.77 -10.55
CA VAL A 393 21.96 -26.84 -10.63
C VAL A 393 21.30 -27.08 -9.28
N ARG A 394 22.11 -27.19 -8.23
CA ARG A 394 21.63 -27.44 -6.87
C ARG A 394 20.80 -26.28 -6.34
N LEU A 395 21.28 -25.05 -6.52
CA LEU A 395 20.57 -23.85 -6.09
C LEU A 395 19.23 -23.70 -6.83
N ALA A 396 19.20 -23.99 -8.14
CA ALA A 396 17.98 -23.93 -8.94
C ALA A 396 16.97 -25.01 -8.51
N ALA A 397 17.41 -26.25 -8.27
CA ALA A 397 16.53 -27.34 -7.83
C ALA A 397 15.86 -27.05 -6.47
N ILE A 398 16.65 -26.61 -5.48
CA ILE A 398 16.11 -26.21 -4.17
C ILE A 398 15.30 -24.91 -4.28
N GLY A 399 15.67 -24.02 -5.21
CA GLY A 399 14.88 -22.83 -5.55
C GLY A 399 13.49 -23.17 -6.08
N MET A 400 13.35 -24.24 -6.87
CA MET A 400 12.06 -24.72 -7.36
C MET A 400 11.22 -25.34 -6.24
N LEU A 401 11.84 -26.04 -5.30
CA LEU A 401 11.18 -26.48 -4.07
C LEU A 401 10.60 -25.29 -3.30
N ALA A 402 11.40 -24.23 -3.11
CA ALA A 402 10.96 -23.00 -2.44
C ALA A 402 9.81 -22.30 -3.20
N ASN A 403 9.90 -22.20 -4.53
CA ASN A 403 8.85 -21.61 -5.37
C ASN A 403 7.54 -22.40 -5.27
N THR A 404 7.64 -23.73 -5.30
CA THR A 404 6.51 -24.64 -5.13
C THR A 404 5.84 -24.44 -3.77
N LEU A 405 6.62 -24.44 -2.69
CA LEU A 405 6.09 -24.29 -1.34
C LEU A 405 5.55 -22.89 -1.04
N LEU A 406 6.11 -21.84 -1.64
CA LEU A 406 5.56 -20.46 -1.55
C LEU A 406 4.18 -20.35 -2.20
N ASN A 407 3.85 -21.24 -3.15
CA ASN A 407 2.53 -21.35 -3.79
C ASN A 407 1.63 -22.40 -3.13
N PHE A 408 2.13 -23.13 -2.14
CA PHE A 408 1.36 -24.17 -1.46
C PHE A 408 0.25 -23.54 -0.61
N ASP A 409 -0.92 -24.17 -0.56
CA ASP A 409 -2.12 -23.60 0.08
C ASP A 409 -1.87 -23.28 1.57
N GLU A 410 -1.07 -24.10 2.25
CA GLU A 410 -0.71 -23.88 3.66
C GLU A 410 0.24 -22.69 3.90
N CYS A 411 0.93 -22.20 2.86
CA CYS A 411 1.78 -21.01 2.94
C CYS A 411 1.00 -19.72 2.65
N VAL A 412 -0.04 -19.80 1.82
CA VAL A 412 -0.82 -18.63 1.38
C VAL A 412 -2.10 -18.42 2.20
N MET A 413 -2.55 -19.45 2.92
CA MET A 413 -3.72 -19.40 3.79
C MET A 413 -3.32 -19.19 5.25
N ARG A 414 -4.05 -18.32 5.94
CA ARG A 414 -4.12 -18.31 7.41
C ARG A 414 -4.97 -19.48 7.88
N ARG A 415 -4.58 -20.12 8.99
CA ARG A 415 -5.23 -21.31 9.54
C ARG A 415 -4.99 -21.47 11.03
#